data_AF-A0A4V1A444-F1
#
_entry.id   AF-A0A4V1A444-F1
#
_cell.length_a   1.000
_cell.length_b   1.000
_cell.length_c   1.000
_cell.angle_alpha   90.00
_cell.angle_beta   90.00
_cell.angle_gamma   90.00
#
_symmetry.space_group_name_H-M   'P 1'
#
loop_
_entity.id
_entity.type
_entity.pdbx_description
1 polymer ?
#
loop_
_entity_poly.entity_id
_entity_poly.type
_entity_poly.pdbx_seq_one_letter_code
_entity_poly.pdbx_strand_id
1 'polypeptide(L)' 'MKITLDVFQTEIEGDSGYPVDGLELQCPRCGHGVEVFGTHDGSAKRGAVMMREECPRGENNFYETDW' A
#
# COMPACT_ATOMS: atom_id res chain seq x y z
N MET A 1 -2.92 17.29 1.95
CA MET A 1 -4.17 16.74 2.50
C MET A 1 -3.88 15.37 3.08
N LYS A 2 -4.61 14.93 4.12
CA LYS A 2 -4.50 13.55 4.64
C LYS A 2 -5.45 12.63 3.88
N ILE A 3 -4.99 11.44 3.52
CA ILE A 3 -5.80 10.41 2.86
C ILE A 3 -5.53 9.09 3.57
N THR A 4 -6.58 8.49 4.14
CA THR A 4 -6.53 7.12 4.64
C THR A 4 -6.64 6.16 3.47
N LEU A 5 -5.75 5.16 3.41
CA LEU A 5 -5.74 4.12 2.40
C LEU A 5 -6.63 2.95 2.81
N ASP A 6 -7.28 2.35 1.82
CA ASP A 6 -7.93 1.05 2.00
C ASP A 6 -6.84 -0.02 1.97
N VAL A 7 -6.84 -0.94 2.95
CA VAL A 7 -5.80 -1.97 3.09
C VAL A 7 -6.42 -3.35 3.09
N PHE A 8 -5.87 -4.22 2.26
CA PHE A 8 -6.35 -5.60 2.07
C PHE A 8 -5.20 -6.58 2.28
N GLN A 9 -5.44 -7.69 2.97
CA GLN A 9 -4.54 -8.83 2.93
C GLN A 9 -4.63 -9.52 1.58
N THR A 10 -3.48 -9.85 1.00
CA THR A 10 -3.37 -10.52 -0.30
C THR A 10 -2.15 -11.44 -0.34
N GLU A 11 -2.06 -12.25 -1.38
CA GLU A 11 -0.87 -13.02 -1.73
C GLU A 11 -0.10 -12.28 -2.83
N ILE A 12 1.20 -12.11 -2.65
CA ILE A 12 2.09 -11.42 -3.59
C ILE A 12 3.23 -12.33 -4.03
N GLU A 13 3.68 -12.14 -5.27
CA GLU A 13 4.77 -12.92 -5.83
C GLU A 13 6.07 -12.66 -5.05
N GLY A 14 6.55 -13.66 -4.33
CA GLY A 14 7.82 -13.60 -3.62
C GLY A 14 9.01 -13.94 -4.52
N ASP A 15 10.21 -13.50 -4.13
CA ASP A 15 11.45 -13.66 -4.90
C ASP A 15 11.82 -15.12 -5.26
N SER A 16 11.26 -16.09 -4.54
CA SER A 16 11.47 -17.52 -4.79
C SER A 16 10.50 -18.12 -5.84
N GLY A 17 9.63 -17.28 -6.43
CA GLY A 17 8.58 -17.70 -7.36
C GLY A 17 7.34 -18.30 -6.67
N TYR A 18 7.28 -18.22 -5.34
CA TYR A 18 6.12 -18.65 -4.55
C TYR A 18 5.38 -17.44 -3.99
N PRO A 19 4.04 -17.47 -3.94
CA PRO A 19 3.27 -16.44 -3.28
C PRO A 19 3.60 -16.38 -1.79
N VAL A 20 3.64 -15.16 -1.25
CA VAL A 20 3.82 -14.89 0.18
C VAL A 20 2.76 -13.90 0.64
N ASP A 21 2.44 -13.92 1.94
CA ASP A 21 1.48 -13.01 2.52
C ASP A 21 1.96 -11.55 2.43
N GLY A 22 1.07 -10.68 1.99
CA GLY A 22 1.30 -9.26 1.86
C GLY A 22 0.05 -8.42 2.08
N LEU A 23 0.22 -7.12 1.86
CA LEU A 23 -0.87 -6.16 1.86
C LEU A 23 -0.92 -5.42 0.53
N GLU A 24 -2.13 -5.22 0.02
CA GLU A 24 -2.43 -4.26 -1.04
C GLU A 24 -3.04 -3.01 -0.40
N LEU A 25 -2.44 -1.85 -0.65
CA LEU A 25 -2.95 -0.56 -0.21
C LEU A 25 -3.47 0.23 -1.40
N GLN A 26 -4.75 0.62 -1.37
CA GLN A 26 -5.40 1.34 -2.44
C GLN A 26 -5.72 2.79 -2.05
N CYS A 27 -5.40 3.72 -2.95
CA CYS A 27 -5.80 5.11 -2.80
C CYS A 27 -7.29 5.28 -3.19
N PRO A 28 -8.19 5.65 -2.26
CA PRO A 28 -9.62 5.74 -2.54
C PRO A 28 -9.99 6.84 -3.53
N ARG A 29 -9.06 7.78 -3.76
CA ARG A 29 -9.29 8.92 -4.65
C ARG A 29 -8.95 8.61 -6.11
N CYS A 30 -7.86 7.88 -6.36
CA CYS A 30 -7.38 7.61 -7.73
C CYS A 30 -7.42 6.14 -8.14
N GLY A 31 -7.62 5.21 -7.19
CA GLY A 31 -7.68 3.77 -7.43
C GLY A 31 -6.33 3.09 -7.58
N HIS A 32 -5.22 3.83 -7.54
CA HIS A 32 -3.87 3.24 -7.59
C HIS A 32 -3.63 2.35 -6.37
N GLY A 33 -3.07 1.16 -6.60
CA GLY A 33 -2.71 0.18 -5.58
C GLY A 33 -1.20 0.03 -5.48
N VAL A 34 -0.71 -0.21 -4.27
CA VAL A 34 0.69 -0.60 -4.01
C VAL A 34 0.70 -1.85 -3.15
N GLU A 35 1.61 -2.76 -3.46
CA GLU A 35 1.75 -4.03 -2.77
C GLU A 35 3.01 -4.05 -1.91
N VAL A 36 2.91 -4.63 -0.72
CA VAL A 36 4.03 -4.73 0.23
C VAL A 36 4.09 -6.08 0.91
N PHE A 37 5.31 -6.59 1.10
CA PHE A 37 5.58 -7.80 1.88
C PHE A 37 5.22 -7.65 3.36
N GLY A 38 4.62 -8.71 3.92
CA GLY A 38 4.23 -8.80 5.33
C GLY A 38 2.85 -8.18 5.63
N THR A 39 2.26 -8.59 6.74
CA THR A 39 0.85 -8.31 7.10
C THR A 39 0.68 -7.52 8.40
N HIS A 40 1.75 -6.88 8.88
CA HIS A 40 1.78 -6.11 10.13
C HIS A 40 1.77 -4.60 9.87
N ASP A 41 1.48 -3.77 10.89
CA ASP A 41 1.39 -2.30 10.81
C ASP A 41 2.61 -1.65 10.14
N GLY A 42 3.81 -2.21 10.34
CA GLY A 42 5.03 -1.74 9.70
C GLY A 42 5.00 -1.85 8.17
N SER A 43 4.37 -2.90 7.64
CA SER A 43 4.19 -3.11 6.20
C SER A 43 3.15 -2.13 5.66
N ALA A 44 2.03 -1.96 6.36
CA ALA A 44 1.01 -0.98 5.98
C ALA A 44 1.58 0.45 5.94
N LYS A 45 2.37 0.85 6.94
CA LYS A 45 3.07 2.16 6.95
C LYS A 45 4.04 2.32 5.78
N ARG A 46 4.77 1.26 5.42
CA ARG A 46 5.64 1.26 4.23
C ARG A 46 4.82 1.48 2.96
N GLY A 47 3.70 0.79 2.81
CA GLY A 47 2.79 0.96 1.68
C GLY A 47 2.27 2.39 1.57
N ALA A 48 1.92 3.02 2.69
CA ALA A 48 1.49 4.41 2.72
C ALA A 48 2.59 5.39 2.24
N VAL A 49 3.85 5.13 2.60
CA VAL A 49 4.99 5.90 2.08
C VAL A 49 5.17 5.68 0.57
N MET A 50 5.12 4.44 0.09
CA MET A 50 5.23 4.12 -1.35
C MET A 50 4.14 4.79 -2.17
N MET A 51 2.90 4.81 -1.67
CA MET A 51 1.79 5.48 -2.35
C MET A 51 2.05 6.97 -2.61
N ARG A 52 2.83 7.65 -1.75
CA ARG A 52 3.19 9.06 -1.96
C ARG A 52 4.07 9.25 -3.20
N GLU A 53 4.93 8.27 -3.50
CA GLU A 53 5.85 8.31 -4.63
C GLU A 53 5.16 7.84 -5.92
N GLU A 54 4.24 6.87 -5.81
CA GLU A 54 3.62 6.21 -6.95
C GLU A 54 2.26 6.78 -7.37
N CYS A 55 1.60 7.58 -6.53
CA CYS A 55 0.28 8.10 -6.84
C CYS A 55 0.29 8.88 -8.18
N PRO A 56 -0.49 8.44 -9.20
CA PRO A 56 -0.44 9.00 -10.55
C PRO A 56 -0.95 10.44 -10.63
N ARG A 57 -1.61 10.93 -9.58
CA ARG A 57 -2.05 12.33 -9.50
C ARG A 57 -0.92 13.30 -9.16
N GLY A 58 0.24 12.80 -8.71
CA GLY A 58 1.39 13.64 -8.33
C GLY A 58 1.08 14.64 -7.22
N GLU A 59 -0.01 14.43 -6.47
CA GLU A 59 -0.42 15.29 -5.37
C GLU A 59 0.49 15.02 -4.16
N ASN A 60 0.95 16.07 -3.49
CA ASN A 60 1.79 15.94 -2.28
C ASN A 60 0.93 15.65 -1.03
N ASN A 61 0.22 14.52 -1.04
CA ASN A 61 -0.64 14.08 0.06
C ASN A 61 0.15 13.35 1.15
N PHE A 62 -0.41 13.36 2.35
CA PHE A 62 0.01 12.50 3.44
C PHE A 62 -0.91 11.29 3.46
N TYR A 63 -0.37 10.14 3.09
CA TYR A 63 -1.10 8.88 3.09
C TYR A 63 -0.91 8.20 4.44
N GLU A 64 -2.00 7.77 5.06
CA GLU A 64 -2.03 7.07 6.34
C GLU A 64 -2.91 5.82 6.27
N THR A 65 -2.84 4.98 7.29
CA THR A 65 -3.55 3.70 7.35
C THR A 65 -3.96 3.44 8.81
N ASP A 66 -5.13 2.82 8.97
CA ASP A 66 -5.68 2.38 10.26
C ASP A 66 -5.50 0.86 10.47
N TRP A 67 -4.64 0.22 9.65
CA TRP A 67 -4.30 -1.20 9.74
C TRP A 67 -3.64 -1.56 11.06
#